data_AF-A0A8G2F453-F1
#
_entry.id   AF-A0A8G2F453-F1
#
_cell.length_a   1.000
_cell.length_b   1.000
_cell.length_c   1.000
_cell.angle_alpha   90.00
_cell.angle_beta   90.00
_cell.angle_gamma   90.00
#
_symmetry.space_group_name_H-M   'P 1'
#
loop_
_entity.id
_entity.type
_entity.pdbx_description
1 polymer ?
#
loop_
_entity_poly.entity_id
_entity_poly.type
_entity_poly.pdbx_seq_one_letter_code
_entity_poly.pdbx_strand_id
1 'polypeptide(L)'
;MSRQVIDIFPDELEELKNKTRERDYLLIDVRQPGEFAQSHIPGAQLIPLPEIENRMTELAGEKNLILYCRTGGRSSVAAALIKDAGPRQGALYNLVGGIAGWEGKALKDIPHLELFPRDMALSQTLYRAMNMEKGAWLFYNELAQEYKGKELGDMIKDLGGMEEVHARAVFTYWKKNSPTPITDGFEETFERLDGRIMEGGKPISAWMARLGTDPEDRMLRLLELACEIEYYAYDLYRGLAKRDRDSEAVRTYLMLAEQEKAHVRVVTKALDRFFGD
;
A
#
# COMPACT_ATOMS: atom_id res chain seq x y z
N MET A 1 24.84 11.14 12.93
CA MET A 1 23.37 11.04 12.93
C MET A 1 22.99 10.11 11.81
N SER A 2 22.48 8.91 12.11
CA SER A 2 22.00 8.01 11.05
C SER A 2 20.77 8.65 10.42
N ARG A 3 20.76 8.78 9.09
CA ARG A 3 19.57 9.25 8.39
C ARG A 3 18.58 8.09 8.31
N GLN A 4 17.35 8.35 8.71
CA GLN A 4 16.23 7.42 8.63
C GLN A 4 15.93 7.07 7.17
N VAL A 5 15.40 5.86 6.92
CA VAL A 5 14.81 5.53 5.61
C VAL A 5 13.61 6.44 5.38
N ILE A 6 13.55 7.08 4.23
CA ILE A 6 12.49 8.02 3.87
C ILE A 6 11.57 7.34 2.85
N ASP A 7 10.32 7.12 3.21
CA ASP A 7 9.32 6.68 2.24
C ASP A 7 9.04 7.82 1.25
N ILE A 8 9.05 7.50 -0.04
CA ILE A 8 8.76 8.44 -1.13
C ILE A 8 7.66 7.87 -2.02
N PHE A 9 6.67 8.70 -2.36
CA PHE A 9 5.56 8.31 -3.25
C PHE A 9 5.89 8.62 -4.73
N PRO A 10 5.19 8.02 -5.71
CA PRO A 10 5.51 8.21 -7.13
C PRO A 10 5.49 9.67 -7.60
N ASP A 11 4.56 10.49 -7.13
CA ASP A 11 4.48 11.92 -7.43
C ASP A 11 5.69 12.68 -6.86
N GLU A 12 6.08 12.37 -5.62
CA GLU A 12 7.26 12.96 -4.97
C GLU A 12 8.56 12.52 -5.63
N LEU A 13 8.64 11.28 -6.11
CA LEU A 13 9.81 10.78 -6.83
C LEU A 13 9.95 11.44 -8.21
N GLU A 14 8.84 11.68 -8.92
CA GLU A 14 8.86 12.50 -10.14
C GLU A 14 9.32 13.94 -9.85
N GLU A 15 8.83 14.56 -8.77
CA GLU A 15 9.34 15.87 -8.35
C GLU A 15 10.83 15.85 -7.99
N LEU A 16 11.29 14.82 -7.29
CA LEU A 16 12.69 14.65 -6.91
C LEU A 16 13.56 14.53 -8.16
N LYS A 17 13.16 13.71 -9.15
CA LYS A 17 13.86 13.56 -10.43
C LYS A 17 13.93 14.87 -11.21
N ASN A 18 12.86 15.68 -11.17
CA ASN A 18 12.83 16.98 -11.85
C ASN A 18 13.71 18.04 -11.17
N LYS A 19 13.90 17.95 -9.85
CA LYS A 19 14.71 18.89 -9.06
C LYS A 19 16.18 18.46 -8.90
N THR A 20 16.50 17.21 -9.22
CA THR A 20 17.82 16.59 -8.97
C THR A 20 18.47 16.16 -10.27
N ARG A 21 19.79 16.31 -10.41
CA ARG A 21 20.48 15.82 -11.61
C ARG A 21 20.57 14.29 -11.53
N GLU A 22 20.46 13.60 -12.66
CA GLU A 22 20.54 12.12 -12.72
C GLU A 22 21.82 11.54 -12.08
N ARG A 23 22.91 12.30 -12.07
CA ARG A 23 24.17 11.88 -11.45
C ARG A 23 24.14 11.89 -9.91
N ASP A 24 23.18 12.59 -9.29
CA ASP A 24 23.11 12.83 -7.85
C ASP A 24 22.18 11.81 -7.13
N TYR A 25 21.53 10.92 -7.87
CA TYR A 25 20.74 9.81 -7.32
C TYR A 25 21.00 8.48 -8.04
N LEU A 26 20.59 7.38 -7.42
CA LEU A 26 20.52 6.05 -8.00
C LEU A 26 19.13 5.47 -7.73
N LEU A 27 18.48 5.00 -8.78
CA LEU A 27 17.23 4.25 -8.70
C LEU A 27 17.56 2.76 -8.78
N ILE A 28 17.15 1.97 -7.79
CA ILE A 28 17.58 0.58 -7.61
C ILE A 28 16.36 -0.33 -7.57
N ASP A 29 16.33 -1.30 -8.48
CA ASP A 29 15.36 -2.38 -8.50
C ASP A 29 15.90 -3.57 -7.71
N VAL A 30 15.21 -3.95 -6.64
CA VAL A 30 15.63 -5.09 -5.79
C VAL A 30 14.91 -6.40 -6.11
N ARG A 31 14.21 -6.45 -7.25
CA ARG A 31 13.52 -7.65 -7.73
C ARG A 31 14.48 -8.64 -8.39
N GLN A 32 13.95 -9.77 -8.80
CA GLN A 32 14.71 -10.80 -9.51
C GLN A 32 15.00 -10.38 -10.97
N PRO A 33 16.11 -10.85 -11.59
CA PRO A 33 16.47 -10.47 -12.97
C PRO A 33 15.36 -10.70 -14.01
N GLY A 34 14.58 -11.78 -13.85
CA GLY A 34 13.44 -12.05 -14.71
C GLY A 34 12.33 -10.99 -14.62
N GLU A 35 12.07 -10.43 -13.44
CA GLU A 35 11.08 -9.37 -13.26
C GLU A 35 11.56 -8.05 -13.88
N PHE A 36 12.85 -7.72 -13.72
CA PHE A 36 13.48 -6.53 -14.29
C PHE A 36 13.51 -6.55 -15.82
N ALA A 37 13.84 -7.71 -16.41
CA ALA A 37 13.86 -7.90 -17.86
C ALA A 37 12.46 -7.76 -18.48
N GLN A 38 11.40 -8.17 -17.76
CA GLN A 38 10.01 -8.01 -18.22
C GLN A 38 9.56 -6.54 -18.21
N SER A 39 9.96 -5.79 -17.18
CA SER A 39 9.70 -4.35 -17.06
C SER A 39 10.48 -3.77 -15.89
N HIS A 40 10.97 -2.55 -16.02
CA HIS A 40 11.64 -1.80 -14.95
C HIS A 40 11.38 -0.31 -15.13
N ILE A 41 11.63 0.47 -14.09
CA ILE A 41 11.57 1.93 -14.17
C ILE A 41 12.74 2.42 -15.03
N PRO A 42 12.53 3.30 -16.03
CA PRO A 42 13.63 3.85 -16.82
C PRO A 42 14.73 4.46 -15.94
N GLY A 43 15.99 4.09 -16.21
CA GLY A 43 17.15 4.53 -15.44
C GLY A 43 17.43 3.71 -14.17
N ALA A 44 16.62 2.68 -13.87
CA ALA A 44 16.87 1.79 -12.74
C ALA A 44 18.08 0.87 -12.97
N GLN A 45 18.87 0.68 -11.91
CA GLN A 45 19.90 -0.34 -11.82
C GLN A 45 19.35 -1.56 -11.07
N LEU A 46 19.56 -2.75 -11.62
CA LEU A 46 19.19 -4.00 -10.96
C LEU A 46 20.23 -4.41 -9.91
N ILE A 47 19.79 -4.52 -8.66
CA ILE A 47 20.55 -5.14 -7.55
C ILE A 47 19.55 -5.99 -6.75
N PRO A 48 19.37 -7.27 -7.09
CA PRO A 48 18.41 -8.14 -6.41
C PRO A 48 18.64 -8.15 -4.90
N LEU A 49 17.56 -8.23 -4.11
CA LEU A 49 17.65 -8.22 -2.64
C LEU A 49 18.74 -9.17 -2.07
N PRO A 50 18.89 -10.42 -2.53
CA PRO A 50 19.94 -11.32 -2.02
C PRO A 50 21.39 -10.90 -2.34
N GLU A 51 21.57 -9.98 -3.30
CA GLU A 51 22.88 -9.48 -3.70
C GLU A 51 23.26 -8.17 -3.00
N ILE A 52 22.32 -7.53 -2.28
CA ILE A 52 22.51 -6.18 -1.71
C ILE A 52 23.74 -6.10 -0.81
N GLU A 53 23.89 -7.04 0.12
CA GLU A 53 25.04 -7.06 1.06
C GLU A 53 26.38 -7.21 0.34
N ASN A 54 26.43 -8.07 -0.69
CA ASN A 54 27.64 -8.32 -1.48
C ASN A 54 27.99 -7.15 -2.41
N ARG A 55 27.04 -6.25 -2.69
CA ARG A 55 27.18 -5.13 -3.63
C ARG A 55 27.09 -3.76 -2.93
N MET A 56 27.27 -3.72 -1.61
CA MET A 56 27.23 -2.48 -0.81
C MET A 56 28.21 -1.40 -1.28
N THR A 57 29.35 -1.77 -1.88
CA THR A 57 30.32 -0.81 -2.42
C THR A 57 29.76 0.02 -3.58
N GLU A 58 28.79 -0.51 -4.34
CA GLU A 58 28.09 0.23 -5.40
C GLU A 58 27.07 1.23 -4.85
N LEU A 59 26.66 1.03 -3.58
CA LEU A 59 25.65 1.83 -2.87
C LEU A 59 26.28 2.91 -1.97
N ALA A 60 27.60 2.83 -1.76
CA ALA A 60 28.36 3.77 -0.97
C ALA A 60 28.48 5.14 -1.67
N GLY A 61 28.48 6.23 -0.88
CA GLY A 61 28.76 7.59 -1.37
C GLY A 61 27.71 8.64 -1.03
N GLU A 62 27.75 9.73 -1.81
CA GLU A 62 26.93 10.94 -1.59
C GLU A 62 25.59 10.93 -2.32
N LYS A 63 25.39 10.00 -3.26
CA LYS A 63 24.15 9.91 -4.04
C LYS A 63 22.98 9.49 -3.18
N ASN A 64 21.81 10.06 -3.48
CA ASN A 64 20.55 9.56 -2.94
C ASN A 64 20.27 8.17 -3.51
N LEU A 65 19.88 7.21 -2.68
CA LEU A 65 19.45 5.89 -3.14
C LEU A 65 17.94 5.83 -3.09
N ILE A 66 17.32 5.32 -4.14
CA ILE A 66 15.87 5.19 -4.26
C ILE A 66 15.61 3.74 -4.60
N LEU A 67 15.16 2.96 -3.61
CA LEU A 67 14.94 1.53 -3.75
C LEU A 67 13.49 1.28 -4.09
N TYR A 68 13.25 0.36 -5.02
CA TYR A 68 11.90 -0.10 -5.31
C TYR A 68 11.90 -1.60 -5.58
N CYS A 69 10.76 -2.23 -5.31
CA CYS A 69 10.50 -3.59 -5.74
C CYS A 69 9.16 -3.65 -6.49
N ARG A 70 8.41 -4.74 -6.38
CA ARG A 70 7.08 -4.81 -6.99
C ARG A 70 6.11 -3.80 -6.37
N THR A 71 5.99 -3.83 -5.04
CA THR A 71 4.98 -3.08 -4.26
C THR A 71 5.56 -2.26 -3.10
N GLY A 72 6.86 -2.40 -2.79
CA GLY A 72 7.54 -1.66 -1.73
C GLY A 72 8.09 -2.51 -0.56
N GLY A 73 7.64 -3.77 -0.41
CA GLY A 73 8.07 -4.65 0.68
C GLY A 73 9.56 -5.05 0.62
N ARG A 74 9.98 -5.74 -0.44
CA ARG A 74 11.40 -6.11 -0.62
C ARG A 74 12.36 -4.90 -0.59
N SER A 75 11.93 -3.73 -1.07
CA SER A 75 12.76 -2.53 -1.05
C SER A 75 12.89 -1.90 0.33
N SER A 76 11.90 -2.08 1.23
CA SER A 76 12.05 -1.69 2.62
C SER A 76 13.09 -2.55 3.35
N VAL A 77 13.11 -3.86 3.10
CA VAL A 77 14.14 -4.77 3.64
C VAL A 77 15.53 -4.39 3.11
N ALA A 78 15.65 -4.17 1.79
CA ALA A 78 16.92 -3.70 1.22
C ALA A 78 17.40 -2.39 1.86
N ALA A 79 16.48 -1.45 2.12
CA ALA A 79 16.82 -0.19 2.78
C ALA A 79 17.29 -0.40 4.23
N ALA A 80 16.70 -1.33 4.98
CA ALA A 80 17.14 -1.70 6.32
C ALA A 80 18.58 -2.25 6.30
N LEU A 81 18.86 -3.23 5.42
CA LEU A 81 20.20 -3.80 5.26
C LEU A 81 21.26 -2.73 4.92
N ILE A 82 20.94 -1.80 4.02
CA ILE A 82 21.85 -0.70 3.63
C ILE A 82 22.08 0.26 4.80
N LYS A 83 21.06 0.51 5.61
CA LYS A 83 21.16 1.39 6.77
C LYS A 83 22.03 0.76 7.86
N ASP A 84 21.91 -0.54 8.08
CA ASP A 84 22.64 -1.26 9.13
C ASP A 84 24.11 -1.50 8.76
N ALA A 85 24.42 -1.55 7.46
CA ALA A 85 25.80 -1.56 6.96
C ALA A 85 26.59 -0.29 7.33
N GLY A 86 25.93 0.81 7.72
CA GLY A 86 26.56 1.98 8.30
C GLY A 86 26.05 3.32 7.76
N PRO A 87 26.58 4.44 8.31
CA PRO A 87 26.12 5.77 7.94
C PRO A 87 26.47 6.12 6.48
N ARG A 88 25.52 6.76 5.79
CA ARG A 88 25.69 7.28 4.42
C ARG A 88 25.52 8.79 4.34
N GLN A 89 26.16 9.40 3.33
CA GLN A 89 26.07 10.84 3.06
C GLN A 89 24.86 11.23 2.21
N GLY A 90 24.38 10.36 1.31
CA GLY A 90 23.13 10.58 0.59
C GLY A 90 21.90 10.15 1.39
N ALA A 91 20.72 10.63 1.02
CA ALA A 91 19.47 10.11 1.56
C ALA A 91 19.18 8.69 1.05
N LEU A 92 18.36 7.96 1.80
CA LEU A 92 17.94 6.59 1.48
C LEU A 92 16.42 6.57 1.41
N TYR A 93 15.89 6.32 0.22
CA TYR A 93 14.47 6.33 -0.06
C TYR A 93 13.95 4.93 -0.37
N ASN A 94 12.73 4.66 0.08
CA ASN A 94 11.95 3.50 -0.33
C ASN A 94 10.74 3.99 -1.14
N LEU A 95 10.64 3.56 -2.40
CA LEU A 95 9.51 3.91 -3.27
C LEU A 95 8.28 3.12 -2.85
N VAL A 96 7.35 3.81 -2.20
CA VAL A 96 6.08 3.25 -1.75
C VAL A 96 5.24 2.86 -2.95
N GLY A 97 4.69 1.65 -2.95
CA GLY A 97 3.96 1.07 -4.09
C GLY A 97 4.88 0.44 -5.14
N GLY A 98 6.21 0.57 -5.01
CA GLY A 98 7.19 0.00 -5.92
C GLY A 98 6.97 0.40 -7.39
N ILE A 99 7.39 -0.47 -8.31
CA ILE A 99 7.15 -0.27 -9.74
C ILE A 99 5.66 -0.35 -10.13
N ALA A 100 4.81 -0.98 -9.31
CA ALA A 100 3.37 -1.01 -9.56
C ALA A 100 2.75 0.38 -9.45
N GLY A 101 3.28 1.23 -8.55
CA GLY A 101 2.88 2.64 -8.42
C GLY A 101 3.59 3.60 -9.39
N TRP A 102 4.69 3.15 -10.03
CA TRP A 102 5.53 3.98 -10.88
C TRP A 102 5.16 3.86 -12.36
N GLU A 103 4.71 4.97 -12.97
CA GLU A 103 4.38 5.11 -14.40
C GLU A 103 3.43 4.03 -14.97
N GLY A 104 2.12 4.24 -14.81
CA GLY A 104 1.19 4.04 -15.92
C GLY A 104 0.96 2.62 -16.45
N LYS A 105 1.48 1.56 -15.83
CA LYS A 105 0.63 0.38 -15.66
C LYS A 105 -0.27 0.72 -14.48
N ALA A 106 -1.36 1.44 -14.79
CA ALA A 106 -2.59 1.19 -14.06
C ALA A 106 -2.68 -0.32 -14.02
N LEU A 107 -2.45 -0.84 -12.82
CA LEU A 107 -2.64 -2.19 -12.39
C LEU A 107 -3.49 -2.93 -13.42
N LYS A 108 -2.82 -3.64 -14.35
CA LYS A 108 -3.45 -4.01 -15.63
C LYS A 108 -4.55 -5.06 -15.47
N ASP A 109 -4.71 -5.55 -14.24
CA ASP A 109 -5.81 -6.37 -13.74
C ASP A 109 -6.46 -5.73 -12.50
N ILE A 110 -6.60 -4.40 -12.48
CA ILE A 110 -7.39 -3.71 -11.47
C ILE A 110 -8.43 -2.83 -12.16
N PRO A 111 -9.73 -3.10 -11.93
CA PRO A 111 -10.80 -2.31 -12.47
C PRO A 111 -10.97 -1.00 -11.68
N HIS A 112 -9.94 -0.15 -11.55
CA HIS A 112 -10.13 1.18 -10.96
C HIS A 112 -11.15 2.00 -11.77
N LEU A 113 -11.22 1.77 -13.09
CA LEU A 113 -12.10 2.52 -14.00
C LEU A 113 -13.52 1.93 -14.15
N GLU A 114 -13.74 0.66 -13.79
CA GLU A 114 -15.09 0.06 -13.77
C GLU A 114 -15.78 0.23 -12.41
N LEU A 115 -15.01 0.36 -11.32
CA LEU A 115 -15.56 0.51 -9.97
C LEU A 115 -16.11 1.91 -9.67
N PHE A 116 -15.60 2.95 -10.33
CA PHE A 116 -16.10 4.32 -10.11
C PHE A 116 -16.17 5.12 -11.42
N PRO A 117 -17.20 4.91 -12.26
CA PRO A 117 -17.48 5.78 -13.41
C PRO A 117 -17.50 7.27 -13.03
N ARG A 118 -17.11 8.15 -13.97
CA ARG A 118 -17.01 9.60 -13.70
C ARG A 118 -18.35 10.25 -13.36
N ASP A 119 -19.43 9.67 -13.83
CA ASP A 119 -20.82 10.09 -13.65
C ASP A 119 -21.51 9.35 -12.48
N MET A 120 -20.78 8.53 -11.72
CA MET A 120 -21.32 7.85 -10.55
C MET A 120 -21.76 8.87 -9.49
N ALA A 121 -23.00 8.71 -9.00
CA ALA A 121 -23.53 9.53 -7.93
C ALA A 121 -22.66 9.40 -6.66
N LEU A 122 -22.55 10.50 -5.90
CA LEU A 122 -21.76 10.53 -4.65
C LEU A 122 -22.19 9.43 -3.67
N SER A 123 -23.49 9.23 -3.48
CA SER A 123 -24.03 8.17 -2.62
C SER A 123 -23.61 6.77 -3.04
N GLN A 124 -23.54 6.51 -4.35
CA GLN A 124 -23.09 5.24 -4.90
C GLN A 124 -21.57 5.07 -4.77
N THR A 125 -20.81 6.17 -4.93
CA THR A 125 -19.36 6.19 -4.67
C THR A 125 -19.07 5.84 -3.21
N LEU A 126 -19.75 6.48 -2.27
CA LEU A 126 -19.57 6.24 -0.84
C LEU A 126 -20.00 4.83 -0.43
N TYR A 127 -21.11 4.33 -0.97
CA TYR A 127 -21.52 2.94 -0.75
C TYR A 127 -20.46 1.94 -1.22
N ARG A 128 -19.88 2.14 -2.41
CA ARG A 128 -18.82 1.27 -2.93
C ARG A 128 -17.54 1.35 -2.10
N ALA A 129 -17.11 2.56 -1.71
CA ALA A 129 -15.97 2.73 -0.83
C ALA A 129 -16.18 1.97 0.49
N MET A 130 -17.34 2.12 1.13
CA MET A 130 -17.66 1.40 2.37
C MET A 130 -17.72 -0.13 2.18
N ASN A 131 -18.13 -0.61 1.01
CA ASN A 131 -18.13 -2.04 0.69
C ASN A 131 -16.72 -2.61 0.48
N MET A 132 -15.77 -1.78 0.05
CA MET A 132 -14.35 -2.17 -0.08
C MET A 132 -13.70 -2.27 1.30
N GLU A 133 -13.93 -1.28 2.18
CA GLU A 133 -13.56 -1.35 3.60
C GLU A 133 -14.10 -2.60 4.28
N LYS A 134 -15.35 -2.98 3.98
CA LYS A 134 -15.94 -4.25 4.45
C LYS A 134 -15.17 -5.46 3.94
N GLY A 135 -14.70 -5.42 2.70
CA GLY A 135 -13.88 -6.47 2.09
C GLY A 135 -12.54 -6.65 2.81
N ALA A 136 -11.78 -5.56 3.00
CA ALA A 136 -10.53 -5.58 3.75
C ALA A 136 -10.75 -6.04 5.19
N TRP A 137 -11.80 -5.54 5.85
CA TRP A 137 -12.22 -6.00 7.18
C TRP A 137 -12.49 -7.51 7.23
N LEU A 138 -13.19 -8.08 6.24
CA LEU A 138 -13.46 -9.52 6.17
C LEU A 138 -12.17 -10.32 5.99
N PHE A 139 -11.28 -9.87 5.09
CA PHE A 139 -10.00 -10.52 4.83
C PHE A 139 -9.13 -10.57 6.09
N TYR A 140 -8.97 -9.43 6.78
CA TYR A 140 -8.20 -9.39 8.01
C TYR A 140 -8.86 -10.18 9.14
N ASN A 141 -10.18 -10.15 9.29
CA ASN A 141 -10.83 -10.94 10.33
C ASN A 141 -10.74 -12.45 10.09
N GLU A 142 -10.83 -12.90 8.84
CA GLU A 142 -10.64 -14.32 8.49
C GLU A 142 -9.21 -14.77 8.86
N LEU A 143 -8.21 -13.97 8.50
CA LEU A 143 -6.81 -14.25 8.83
C LEU A 143 -6.50 -14.12 10.33
N ALA A 144 -7.14 -13.19 11.04
CA ALA A 144 -6.99 -13.06 12.49
C ALA A 144 -7.49 -14.32 13.21
N GLN A 145 -8.52 -15.00 12.69
CA GLN A 145 -8.92 -16.32 13.21
C GLN A 145 -7.87 -17.40 12.91
N GLU A 146 -7.29 -17.41 11.71
CA GLU A 146 -6.23 -18.36 11.34
C GLU A 146 -4.95 -18.18 12.18
N TYR A 147 -4.61 -16.93 12.51
CA TYR A 147 -3.43 -16.55 13.29
C TYR A 147 -3.73 -16.36 14.79
N LYS A 148 -4.89 -16.82 15.26
CA LYS A 148 -5.28 -16.67 16.67
C LYS A 148 -4.25 -17.30 17.61
N GLY A 149 -3.76 -16.50 18.55
CA GLY A 149 -2.75 -16.93 19.53
C GLY A 149 -1.32 -17.00 18.98
N LYS A 150 -1.09 -16.58 17.72
CA LYS A 150 0.23 -16.39 17.14
C LYS A 150 0.66 -14.93 17.28
N GLU A 151 1.95 -14.68 17.23
CA GLU A 151 2.56 -13.34 17.39
C GLU A 151 2.01 -12.30 16.39
N LEU A 152 1.68 -12.73 15.16
CA LEU A 152 1.12 -11.85 14.12
C LEU A 152 -0.38 -11.56 14.31
N GLY A 153 -1.09 -12.40 15.08
CA GLY A 153 -2.55 -12.40 15.15
C GLY A 153 -3.16 -11.08 15.64
N ASP A 154 -2.52 -10.45 16.64
CA ASP A 154 -3.00 -9.18 17.18
C ASP A 154 -2.86 -8.04 16.18
N MET A 155 -1.76 -8.00 15.42
CA MET A 155 -1.56 -6.99 14.38
C MET A 155 -2.59 -7.12 13.25
N ILE A 156 -2.87 -8.34 12.79
CA ILE A 156 -3.90 -8.59 11.76
C ILE A 156 -5.28 -8.15 12.27
N LYS A 157 -5.59 -8.45 13.53
CA LYS A 157 -6.84 -8.03 14.16
C LYS A 157 -6.94 -6.50 14.24
N ASP A 158 -5.84 -5.84 14.59
CA ASP A 158 -5.78 -4.38 14.65
C ASP A 158 -6.01 -3.75 13.28
N LEU A 159 -5.39 -4.27 12.21
CA LEU A 159 -5.66 -3.83 10.82
C LEU A 159 -7.15 -3.96 10.48
N GLY A 160 -7.76 -5.12 10.76
CA GLY A 160 -9.20 -5.30 10.58
C GLY A 160 -10.03 -4.28 11.37
N GLY A 161 -9.63 -3.94 12.59
CA GLY A 161 -10.28 -2.88 13.37
C GLY A 161 -10.15 -1.50 12.75
N MET A 162 -9.03 -1.20 12.09
CA MET A 162 -8.81 0.07 11.41
C MET A 162 -9.73 0.23 10.18
N GLU A 163 -9.93 -0.82 9.39
CA GLU A 163 -10.86 -0.78 8.24
C GLU A 163 -12.32 -0.56 8.67
N GLU A 164 -12.71 -1.06 9.85
CA GLU A 164 -14.03 -0.73 10.40
C GLU A 164 -14.14 0.77 10.74
N VAL A 165 -13.06 1.37 11.24
CA VAL A 165 -13.02 2.82 11.54
C VAL A 165 -13.15 3.63 10.24
N HIS A 166 -12.49 3.21 9.17
CA HIS A 166 -12.64 3.82 7.85
C HIS A 166 -14.08 3.71 7.33
N ALA A 167 -14.68 2.52 7.38
CA ALA A 167 -16.08 2.31 7.01
C ALA A 167 -17.03 3.22 7.79
N ARG A 168 -16.78 3.42 9.10
CA ARG A 168 -17.57 4.33 9.94
C ARG A 168 -17.41 5.79 9.52
N ALA A 169 -16.22 6.22 9.15
CA ALA A 169 -15.97 7.57 8.64
C ALA A 169 -16.71 7.82 7.32
N VAL A 170 -16.63 6.87 6.38
CA VAL A 170 -17.37 6.90 5.11
C VAL A 170 -18.88 6.93 5.35
N PHE A 171 -19.39 6.08 6.24
CA PHE A 171 -20.81 6.05 6.61
C PHE A 171 -21.29 7.37 7.21
N THR A 172 -20.50 7.96 8.10
CA THR A 172 -20.84 9.24 8.76
C THR A 172 -20.98 10.34 7.72
N TYR A 173 -20.04 10.44 6.78
CA TYR A 173 -20.12 11.38 5.68
C TYR A 173 -21.31 11.08 4.76
N TRP A 174 -21.55 9.81 4.44
CA TRP A 174 -22.67 9.39 3.59
C TRP A 174 -24.03 9.73 4.21
N LYS A 175 -24.25 9.41 5.49
CA LYS A 175 -25.50 9.68 6.21
C LYS A 175 -25.82 11.18 6.28
N LYS A 176 -24.79 12.02 6.43
CA LYS A 176 -24.94 13.48 6.45
C LYS A 176 -25.27 14.08 5.09
N ASN A 177 -24.72 13.53 4.01
CA ASN A 177 -24.76 14.13 2.67
C ASN A 177 -25.64 13.37 1.67
N SER A 178 -26.32 12.30 2.10
CA SER A 178 -27.22 11.54 1.25
C SER A 178 -28.46 12.36 0.89
N PRO A 179 -28.86 12.44 -0.40
CA PRO A 179 -30.06 13.16 -0.81
C PRO A 179 -31.34 12.51 -0.28
N THR A 180 -31.29 11.21 0.04
CA THR A 180 -32.35 10.47 0.71
C THR A 180 -31.91 10.13 2.13
N PRO A 181 -32.74 10.38 3.17
CA PRO A 181 -32.40 10.05 4.55
C PRO A 181 -32.05 8.57 4.72
N ILE A 182 -30.87 8.29 5.28
CA ILE A 182 -30.47 6.94 5.69
C ILE A 182 -30.98 6.72 7.11
N THR A 183 -32.01 5.90 7.25
CA THR A 183 -32.65 5.59 8.55
C THR A 183 -31.81 4.65 9.40
N ASP A 184 -31.09 3.75 8.74
CA ASP A 184 -30.42 2.64 9.40
C ASP A 184 -29.16 3.09 10.15
N GLY A 185 -28.77 2.26 11.12
CA GLY A 185 -27.50 2.40 11.84
C GLY A 185 -26.29 2.02 10.98
N PHE A 186 -25.09 2.32 11.48
CA PHE A 186 -23.87 1.86 10.83
C PHE A 186 -23.84 0.33 10.79
N GLU A 187 -24.11 -0.31 11.93
CA GLU A 187 -24.02 -1.75 12.12
C GLU A 187 -24.93 -2.50 11.14
N GLU A 188 -26.21 -2.11 11.07
CA GLU A 188 -27.20 -2.66 10.14
C GLU A 188 -26.79 -2.46 8.68
N THR A 189 -26.23 -1.30 8.36
CA THR A 189 -25.78 -1.00 7.00
C THR A 189 -24.55 -1.82 6.64
N PHE A 190 -23.57 -1.89 7.53
CA PHE A 190 -22.30 -2.58 7.35
C PHE A 190 -22.45 -4.11 7.30
N GLU A 191 -23.43 -4.66 8.00
CA GLU A 191 -23.73 -6.10 7.95
C GLU A 191 -24.38 -6.53 6.64
N ARG A 192 -25.15 -5.64 5.99
CA ARG A 192 -25.75 -5.92 4.67
C ARG A 192 -24.78 -5.78 3.51
N LEU A 193 -23.65 -5.11 3.72
CA LEU A 193 -22.59 -5.02 2.73
C LEU A 193 -22.05 -6.42 2.46
N ASP A 194 -22.00 -6.80 1.19
CA ASP A 194 -21.53 -8.12 0.81
C ASP A 194 -20.02 -8.29 0.99
N GLY A 195 -19.26 -7.17 0.98
CA GLY A 195 -17.81 -7.16 1.10
C GLY A 195 -17.10 -7.99 0.03
N ARG A 196 -17.79 -8.31 -1.08
CA ARG A 196 -17.32 -9.33 -2.04
C ARG A 196 -16.22 -8.84 -2.95
N ILE A 197 -15.90 -7.55 -2.93
CA ILE A 197 -14.89 -6.92 -3.77
C ILE A 197 -14.01 -6.09 -2.85
N MET A 198 -12.73 -6.47 -2.77
CA MET A 198 -11.73 -5.69 -2.05
C MET A 198 -11.12 -4.62 -2.96
N GLU A 199 -10.27 -3.80 -2.37
CA GLU A 199 -9.31 -2.92 -3.01
C GLU A 199 -8.65 -3.66 -4.17
N GLY A 200 -8.58 -3.01 -5.33
CA GLY A 200 -8.13 -3.67 -6.56
C GLY A 200 -9.20 -4.44 -7.34
N GLY A 201 -10.45 -4.46 -6.89
CA GLY A 201 -11.61 -4.96 -7.65
C GLY A 201 -11.70 -6.47 -7.79
N LYS A 202 -10.99 -7.20 -6.94
CA LYS A 202 -10.97 -8.67 -6.91
C LYS A 202 -11.72 -9.19 -5.68
N PRO A 203 -12.33 -10.39 -5.77
CA PRO A 203 -12.96 -10.99 -4.61
C PRO A 203 -11.94 -11.44 -3.57
N ILE A 204 -12.35 -11.50 -2.30
CA ILE A 204 -11.52 -11.96 -1.17
C ILE A 204 -10.85 -13.30 -1.49
N SER A 205 -11.56 -14.22 -2.14
CA SER A 205 -11.01 -15.52 -2.55
C SER A 205 -9.78 -15.42 -3.47
N ALA A 206 -9.75 -14.43 -4.36
CA ALA A 206 -8.60 -14.19 -5.24
C ALA A 206 -7.38 -13.67 -4.47
N TRP A 207 -7.63 -12.91 -3.39
CA TRP A 207 -6.58 -12.43 -2.50
C TRP A 207 -6.06 -13.54 -1.59
N MET A 208 -6.97 -14.32 -0.99
CA MET A 208 -6.62 -15.49 -0.17
C MET A 208 -5.81 -16.53 -0.95
N ALA A 209 -6.10 -16.71 -2.25
CA ALA A 209 -5.33 -17.60 -3.12
C ALA A 209 -3.86 -17.19 -3.28
N ARG A 210 -3.53 -15.89 -3.15
CA ARG A 210 -2.16 -15.37 -3.31
C ARG A 210 -1.27 -15.62 -2.10
N LEU A 211 -1.87 -15.92 -0.95
CA LEU A 211 -1.14 -16.25 0.27
C LEU A 211 -0.38 -17.58 0.16
N GLY A 212 -0.80 -18.49 -0.73
CA GLY A 212 -0.20 -19.82 -0.86
C GLY A 212 -0.45 -20.69 0.38
N THR A 213 0.03 -21.93 0.36
CA THR A 213 -0.19 -22.90 1.46
C THR A 213 1.04 -23.19 2.30
N ASP A 214 2.22 -22.74 1.84
CA ASP A 214 3.48 -22.94 2.55
C ASP A 214 3.57 -22.00 3.77
N PRO A 215 3.66 -22.51 5.01
CA PRO A 215 3.61 -21.69 6.22
C PRO A 215 4.70 -20.63 6.35
N GLU A 216 5.94 -20.91 5.90
CA GLU A 216 7.06 -19.95 6.02
C GLU A 216 6.88 -18.80 5.02
N ASP A 217 6.52 -19.13 3.79
CA ASP A 217 6.25 -18.20 2.70
C ASP A 217 4.95 -17.40 2.92
N ARG A 218 3.94 -18.02 3.54
CA ARG A 218 2.59 -17.45 3.71
C ARG A 218 2.59 -16.22 4.59
N MET A 219 3.43 -16.17 5.62
CA MET A 219 3.54 -15.02 6.50
C MET A 219 4.14 -13.80 5.79
N LEU A 220 5.22 -14.01 5.03
CA LEU A 220 5.81 -12.95 4.21
C LEU A 220 4.81 -12.45 3.16
N ARG A 221 4.14 -13.38 2.45
CA ARG A 221 3.10 -13.05 1.46
C ARG A 221 1.94 -12.29 2.09
N LEU A 222 1.51 -12.65 3.30
CA LEU A 222 0.47 -11.91 4.01
C LEU A 222 0.86 -10.46 4.23
N LEU A 223 2.07 -10.22 4.75
CA LEU A 223 2.55 -8.87 4.99
C LEU A 223 2.73 -8.08 3.68
N GLU A 224 3.20 -8.73 2.61
CA GLU A 224 3.27 -8.09 1.28
C GLU A 224 1.89 -7.74 0.72
N LEU A 225 0.89 -8.61 0.90
CA LEU A 225 -0.49 -8.37 0.48
C LEU A 225 -1.17 -7.30 1.32
N ALA A 226 -0.93 -7.25 2.63
CA ALA A 226 -1.44 -6.20 3.49
C ALA A 226 -0.93 -4.83 2.99
N CYS A 227 0.38 -4.68 2.78
CA CYS A 227 0.94 -3.47 2.15
C CYS A 227 0.27 -3.10 0.81
N GLU A 228 -0.09 -4.11 0.01
CA GLU A 228 -0.77 -3.90 -1.27
C GLU A 228 -2.22 -3.43 -1.11
N ILE A 229 -2.98 -4.01 -0.18
CA ILE A 229 -4.36 -3.62 0.15
C ILE A 229 -4.39 -2.17 0.64
N GLU A 230 -3.58 -1.84 1.64
CA GLU A 230 -3.49 -0.48 2.20
C GLU A 230 -3.09 0.54 1.12
N TYR A 231 -2.16 0.17 0.24
CA TYR A 231 -1.75 1.05 -0.85
C TYR A 231 -2.86 1.26 -1.89
N TYR A 232 -3.66 0.25 -2.18
CA TYR A 232 -4.81 0.39 -3.08
C TYR A 232 -5.93 1.23 -2.47
N ALA A 233 -6.17 1.13 -1.16
CA ALA A 233 -7.07 2.04 -0.44
C ALA A 233 -6.55 3.49 -0.52
N TYR A 234 -5.25 3.69 -0.28
CA TYR A 234 -4.61 5.00 -0.38
C TYR A 234 -4.80 5.63 -1.77
N ASP A 235 -4.46 4.90 -2.83
CA ASP A 235 -4.56 5.41 -4.20
C ASP A 235 -6.03 5.69 -4.58
N LEU A 236 -6.95 4.81 -4.18
CA LEU A 236 -8.39 5.03 -4.37
C LEU A 236 -8.84 6.35 -3.77
N TYR A 237 -8.53 6.58 -2.49
CA TYR A 237 -8.97 7.79 -1.79
C TYR A 237 -8.33 9.06 -2.35
N ARG A 238 -7.06 9.01 -2.75
CA ARG A 238 -6.40 10.11 -3.48
C ARG A 238 -7.07 10.37 -4.82
N GLY A 239 -7.45 9.32 -5.54
CA GLY A 239 -8.18 9.41 -6.80
C GLY A 239 -9.54 10.07 -6.64
N LEU A 240 -10.31 9.68 -5.62
CA LEU A 240 -11.62 10.28 -5.29
C LEU A 240 -11.47 11.76 -4.93
N ALA A 241 -10.48 12.10 -4.09
CA ALA A 241 -10.21 13.49 -3.69
C ALA A 241 -9.87 14.41 -4.87
N LYS A 242 -9.20 13.90 -5.92
CA LYS A 242 -8.89 14.68 -7.14
C LYS A 242 -10.11 14.90 -8.03
N ARG A 243 -11.10 14.01 -7.96
CA ARG A 243 -12.29 14.03 -8.83
C ARG A 243 -13.43 14.84 -8.23
N ASP A 244 -13.61 14.75 -6.92
CA ASP A 244 -14.72 15.39 -6.23
C ASP A 244 -14.53 16.91 -6.14
N ARG A 245 -15.65 17.64 -6.08
CA ARG A 245 -15.70 19.09 -5.93
C ARG A 245 -16.25 19.52 -4.57
N ASP A 246 -16.84 18.59 -3.82
CA ASP A 246 -17.30 18.83 -2.46
C ASP A 246 -16.10 18.91 -1.50
N SER A 247 -15.86 20.10 -0.95
CA SER A 247 -14.73 20.34 -0.05
C SER A 247 -14.73 19.49 1.23
N GLU A 248 -15.89 19.00 1.68
CA GLU A 248 -16.01 18.10 2.82
C GLU A 248 -15.71 16.65 2.40
N ALA A 249 -16.22 16.19 1.25
CA ALA A 249 -15.86 14.88 0.69
C ALA A 249 -14.34 14.77 0.48
N VAL A 250 -13.75 15.78 -0.18
CA VAL A 250 -12.31 15.85 -0.47
C VAL A 250 -11.49 15.76 0.82
N ARG A 251 -11.90 16.47 1.88
CA ARG A 251 -11.22 16.40 3.18
C ARG A 251 -11.32 15.01 3.82
N THR A 252 -12.49 14.38 3.76
CA THR A 252 -12.69 13.01 4.25
C THR A 252 -11.80 12.02 3.50
N TYR A 253 -11.78 12.08 2.16
CA TYR A 253 -10.92 11.19 1.35
C TYR A 253 -9.43 11.40 1.63
N LEU A 254 -8.97 12.64 1.76
CA LEU A 254 -7.56 12.91 2.08
C LEU A 254 -7.19 12.43 3.48
N MET A 255 -8.11 12.53 4.45
CA MET A 255 -7.90 12.00 5.80
C MET A 255 -7.76 10.47 5.79
N LEU A 256 -8.69 9.76 5.11
CA LEU A 256 -8.63 8.30 4.95
C LEU A 256 -7.32 7.88 4.29
N ALA A 257 -6.92 8.54 3.20
CA ALA A 257 -5.67 8.24 2.52
C ALA A 257 -4.43 8.40 3.43
N GLU A 258 -4.41 9.39 4.32
CA GLU A 258 -3.31 9.52 5.29
C GLU A 258 -3.33 8.43 6.38
N GLN A 259 -4.51 7.89 6.73
CA GLN A 259 -4.63 6.75 7.64
C GLN A 259 -4.10 5.46 7.00
N GLU A 260 -4.37 5.22 5.72
CA GLU A 260 -3.80 4.07 4.99
C GLU A 260 -2.27 4.05 4.99
N LYS A 261 -1.64 5.23 4.85
CA LYS A 261 -0.18 5.34 4.98
C LYS A 261 0.31 4.92 6.37
N ALA A 262 -0.46 5.18 7.41
CA ALA A 262 -0.13 4.74 8.76
C ALA A 262 -0.22 3.22 8.89
N HIS A 263 -1.19 2.57 8.22
CA HIS A 263 -1.33 1.12 8.20
C HIS A 263 -0.14 0.45 7.51
N VAL A 264 0.29 0.96 6.34
CA VAL A 264 1.51 0.49 5.66
C VAL A 264 2.71 0.53 6.60
N ARG A 265 2.86 1.57 7.43
CA ARG A 265 3.95 1.66 8.42
C ARG A 265 3.84 0.61 9.54
N VAL A 266 2.63 0.21 9.92
CA VAL A 266 2.42 -0.90 10.87
C VAL A 266 2.90 -2.20 10.24
N VAL A 267 2.51 -2.45 8.99
CA VAL A 267 2.87 -3.67 8.25
C VAL A 267 4.38 -3.73 7.98
N THR A 268 5.02 -2.62 7.59
CA THR A 268 6.48 -2.60 7.34
C THR A 268 7.30 -2.80 8.61
N LYS A 269 6.83 -2.31 9.75
CA LYS A 269 7.46 -2.64 11.06
C LYS A 269 7.35 -4.12 11.40
N ALA A 270 6.23 -4.77 11.03
CA ALA A 270 6.11 -6.21 11.20
C ALA A 270 7.06 -6.97 10.26
N LEU A 271 7.17 -6.55 8.99
CA LEU A 271 8.15 -7.13 8.05
C LEU A 271 9.57 -7.08 8.62
N ASP A 272 9.99 -5.93 9.13
CA ASP A 272 11.29 -5.73 9.77
C ASP A 272 11.47 -6.65 10.99
N ARG A 273 10.46 -6.72 11.87
CA ARG A 273 10.51 -7.56 13.08
C ARG A 273 10.67 -9.05 12.78
N PHE A 274 10.00 -9.57 11.74
CA PHE A 274 9.94 -11.00 11.47
C PHE A 274 10.95 -11.49 10.43
N PHE A 275 11.49 -10.59 9.60
CA PHE A 275 12.35 -10.94 8.47
C PHE A 275 13.56 -10.01 8.32
N GLY A 276 13.82 -9.14 9.29
CA GLY A 276 14.92 -8.15 9.27
C GLY A 276 16.26 -8.66 9.80
N ASP A 277 16.33 -9.89 10.33
CA ASP A 277 17.54 -10.53 10.86
C ASP A 277 18.00 -11.73 9.99
#